data_AF-A0A420ZBR5-F1
#
_entry.id   AF-A0A420ZBR5-F1
#
_cell.length_a   1.000
_cell.length_b   1.000
_cell.length_c   1.000
_cell.angle_alpha   90.00
_cell.angle_beta   90.00
_cell.angle_gamma   90.00
#
_symmetry.space_group_name_H-M   'P 1'
#
loop_
_entity.id
_entity.type
_entity.pdbx_description
1 polymer ?
#
loop_
_entity_poly.entity_id
_entity_poly.type
_entity_poly.pdbx_seq_one_letter_code
_entity_poly.pdbx_strand_id
1 'polypeptide(L)' 'MSIVANRDIWNAIKADYVNTYAYRICSFLFTLYPEEARRVFGDIEGCVREVKDDAEVWIEKWLPNYFSGIVARVKGTSR' A
#
# COMPACT_ATOMS: atom_id res chain seq x y z
N MET A 1 7.57 -3.37 -25.86
CA MET A 1 6.97 -2.20 -25.18
C MET A 1 8.07 -1.49 -24.42
N SER A 2 8.25 -0.18 -24.67
CA SER A 2 9.32 0.62 -24.07
C SER A 2 9.14 0.75 -22.55
N ILE A 3 10.25 0.69 -21.82
CA ILE A 3 10.36 0.87 -20.35
C ILE A 3 9.73 2.20 -19.88
N VAL A 4 9.61 3.20 -20.76
CA VAL A 4 9.04 4.51 -20.43
C VAL A 4 7.51 4.49 -20.31
N ALA A 5 6.81 3.70 -21.15
CA ALA A 5 5.35 3.50 -21.05
C ALA A 5 4.93 2.76 -19.77
N ASN A 6 5.89 2.14 -19.09
CA ASN A 6 5.69 1.45 -17.84
C ASN A 6 5.56 2.45 -16.67
N ARG A 7 6.33 3.56 -16.65
CA ARG A 7 6.49 4.38 -15.44
C ARG A 7 5.20 5.08 -15.00
N ASP A 8 4.39 5.58 -15.93
CA ASP A 8 3.14 6.29 -15.61
C ASP A 8 2.05 5.32 -15.11
N ILE A 9 1.91 4.17 -15.77
CA ILE A 9 1.02 3.10 -15.31
C ILE A 9 1.46 2.61 -13.93
N TRP A 10 2.76 2.50 -13.67
CA TRP A 10 3.27 2.11 -12.36
C TRP A 10 3.04 3.16 -11.29
N ASN A 11 3.24 4.44 -11.59
CA ASN A 11 2.94 5.51 -10.66
C ASN A 11 1.45 5.53 -10.32
N ALA A 12 0.58 5.29 -11.31
CA ALA A 12 -0.85 5.16 -11.10
C ALA A 12 -1.20 3.96 -10.19
N ILE A 13 -0.62 2.79 -10.44
CA ILE A 13 -0.82 1.58 -9.61
C ILE A 13 -0.27 1.80 -8.19
N LYS A 14 0.91 2.41 -8.03
CA LYS A 14 1.48 2.76 -6.72
C LYS A 14 0.54 3.69 -5.96
N ALA A 15 0.09 4.77 -6.60
CA ALA A 15 -0.79 5.75 -5.98
C ALA A 15 -2.12 5.11 -5.55
N ASP A 16 -2.73 4.30 -6.42
CA ASP A 16 -3.98 3.59 -6.11
C ASP A 16 -3.81 2.58 -4.97
N TYR A 17 -2.76 1.76 -5.03
CA TYR A 17 -2.45 0.77 -4.00
C TYR A 17 -2.26 1.42 -2.63
N VAL A 18 -1.40 2.43 -2.55
CA VAL A 18 -1.06 3.07 -1.28
C VAL A 18 -2.27 3.78 -0.69
N ASN A 19 -3.02 4.55 -1.50
CA ASN A 19 -4.22 5.23 -1.03
C ASN A 19 -5.29 4.23 -0.54
N THR A 20 -5.55 3.18 -1.32
CA THR A 20 -6.56 2.16 -0.97
C THR A 20 -6.16 1.38 0.28
N TYR A 21 -4.88 1.00 0.37
CA TYR A 21 -4.32 0.28 1.51
C TYR A 21 -4.42 1.10 2.80
N ALA A 22 -3.93 2.34 2.76
CA ALA A 22 -3.96 3.23 3.93
C ALA A 22 -5.39 3.50 4.41
N TYR A 23 -6.30 3.81 3.48
CA TYR A 23 -7.70 4.08 3.84
C TYR A 23 -8.39 2.86 4.45
N ARG A 24 -8.18 1.66 3.89
CA ARG A 24 -8.79 0.43 4.42
C ARG A 24 -8.28 0.09 5.82
N ILE A 25 -6.97 0.13 6.03
CA ILE A 25 -6.39 -0.17 7.36
C ILE A 25 -6.86 0.83 8.39
N CYS A 26 -6.79 2.13 8.09
CA CYS A 26 -7.24 3.16 9.02
C CYS A 26 -8.74 3.05 9.31
N SER A 27 -9.56 2.75 8.29
CA SER A 27 -10.99 2.50 8.51
C SER A 27 -11.22 1.30 9.45
N PHE A 28 -10.48 0.20 9.29
CA PHE A 28 -10.58 -0.94 10.20
C PHE A 28 -10.11 -0.61 11.61
N LEU A 29 -8.99 0.10 11.78
CA LEU A 29 -8.49 0.51 13.08
C LEU A 29 -9.48 1.42 13.81
N PHE A 30 -10.02 2.44 13.12
CA PHE A 30 -11.01 3.34 13.69
C PHE A 30 -12.39 2.70 13.90
N THR A 31 -12.67 1.56 13.27
CA THR A 31 -13.92 0.80 13.50
C THR A 31 -13.77 -0.20 14.65
N LEU A 32 -12.67 -0.97 14.65
CA LEU A 32 -12.48 -2.12 15.55
C LEU A 32 -11.73 -1.75 16.82
N TYR A 33 -10.89 -0.70 16.78
CA TYR A 33 -10.06 -0.28 17.91
C TYR A 33 -9.99 1.26 18.04
N PRO A 34 -11.15 1.94 18.14
CA PRO A 34 -11.27 3.38 17.94
C PRO A 34 -10.53 4.25 18.97
N GLU A 35 -10.49 3.82 20.24
CA GLU A 35 -9.82 4.60 21.30
C GLU A 35 -8.31 4.64 21.10
N GLU A 36 -7.72 3.47 20.86
CA GLU A 36 -6.29 3.36 20.61
C GLU A 36 -5.91 4.02 19.28
N ALA A 37 -6.72 3.85 18.24
CA ALA A 37 -6.49 4.50 16.95
C ALA A 37 -6.46 6.04 17.08
N ARG A 38 -7.38 6.63 17.84
CA ARG A 38 -7.37 8.06 18.15
C ARG A 38 -6.21 8.47 19.03
N ARG A 39 -5.83 7.65 20.01
CA ARG A 39 -4.68 7.92 20.89
C ARG A 39 -3.37 7.98 20.11
N VAL A 40 -3.21 7.09 19.12
CA VAL A 40 -1.97 6.97 18.34
C VAL A 40 -1.95 7.97 17.18
N PHE A 41 -3.02 8.05 16.39
CA PHE A 41 -3.03 8.80 15.13
C PHE A 41 -3.83 10.12 15.18
N GLY A 42 -4.49 10.40 16.29
CA GLY A 42 -5.40 11.55 16.44
C GLY A 42 -6.75 11.29 15.76
N ASP A 43 -6.75 11.30 14.43
CA ASP A 43 -7.93 11.10 13.59
C ASP A 43 -7.64 10.23 12.36
N ILE A 44 -8.69 9.96 11.58
CA ILE A 44 -8.59 9.10 10.41
C ILE A 44 -7.70 9.71 9.32
N GLU A 45 -7.68 11.04 9.19
CA GLU A 45 -6.87 11.73 8.18
C GLU A 45 -5.38 11.64 8.54
N GLY A 46 -5.04 11.81 9.82
CA GLY A 46 -3.70 11.60 10.37
C GLY A 46 -3.21 10.18 10.15
N CYS A 47 -4.04 9.18 10.47
CA CYS A 47 -3.73 7.78 10.22
C CYS A 47 -3.45 7.51 8.73
N VAL A 48 -4.35 7.97 7.84
CA VAL A 48 -4.21 7.71 6.40
C VAL A 48 -2.94 8.33 5.85
N ARG A 49 -2.59 9.55 6.28
CA ARG A 49 -1.34 10.22 5.90
C ARG A 49 -0.12 9.41 6.32
N GLU A 50 -0.03 9.03 7.59
CA GLU A 50 1.15 8.34 8.13
C GLU A 50 1.31 6.92 7.55
N VAL A 51 0.21 6.17 7.40
CA VAL A 51 0.24 4.83 6.79
C VAL A 51 0.57 4.91 5.30
N LYS A 52 0.14 5.97 4.61
CA LYS A 52 0.52 6.23 3.22
C LYS A 52 2.03 6.49 3.11
N ASP A 53 2.59 7.34 3.95
CA ASP A 53 4.02 7.67 3.95
C ASP A 53 4.87 6.41 4.19
N ASP A 54 4.50 5.57 5.17
CA ASP A 54 5.16 4.28 5.42
C ASP A 54 5.04 3.35 4.20
N ALA A 55 3.85 3.20 3.64
CA ALA A 55 3.61 2.34 2.48
C ALA A 55 4.40 2.79 1.24
N GLU A 56 4.63 4.09 1.02
CA GLU A 56 5.48 4.58 -0.07
C GLU A 56 6.96 4.18 0.13
N VAL A 57 7.49 4.27 1.35
CA VAL A 57 8.86 3.83 1.66
C VAL A 57 9.01 2.33 1.44
N TRP A 58 8.05 1.54 1.91
CA TRP A 58 8.08 0.09 1.73
C TRP A 58 7.92 -0.31 0.28
N ILE A 59 7.02 0.34 -0.47
CA ILE A 59 6.83 -0.02 -1.86
C ILE A 59 8.11 0.22 -2.64
N GLU A 60 8.85 1.30 -2.40
CA GLU A 60 10.15 1.56 -3.04
C GLU A 60 11.21 0.51 -2.69
N LYS A 61 11.25 0.08 -1.44
CA LYS A 61 12.18 -0.95 -0.96
C LYS A 61 11.89 -2.33 -1.55
N TRP A 62 10.62 -2.73 -1.62
CA TRP A 62 10.22 -4.04 -2.14
C TRP A 62 10.00 -4.04 -3.66
N LEU A 63 9.85 -2.85 -4.28
CA LEU A 63 9.44 -2.66 -5.68
C LEU A 63 10.22 -3.53 -6.66
N PRO A 64 11.57 -3.58 -6.61
CA PRO A 64 12.34 -4.32 -7.60
C PRO A 64 11.94 -5.79 -7.73
N ASN A 65 11.40 -6.36 -6.65
CA ASN A 65 11.01 -7.76 -6.57
C ASN A 65 9.52 -7.97 -6.29
N TYR A 66 8.72 -6.91 -6.14
CA TYR A 66 7.33 -7.02 -5.68
C TYR A 66 6.45 -7.71 -6.73
N PHE A 67 6.50 -7.24 -7.98
CA PHE A 67 5.70 -7.80 -9.07
C PHE A 67 6.11 -9.23 -9.40
N SER A 68 7.42 -9.49 -9.55
CA SER A 68 7.95 -10.83 -9.77
C SER A 68 7.62 -11.78 -8.60
N GLY A 69 7.66 -11.28 -7.36
CA GLY A 69 7.23 -12.01 -6.16
C GLY A 69 5.74 -12.35 -6.14
N ILE A 70 4.84 -11.44 -6.56
CA ILE A 70 3.41 -11.74 -6.71
C ILE A 70 3.20 -12.82 -7.76
N VAL A 71 3.81 -12.68 -8.94
CA VAL A 71 3.68 -13.67 -10.02
C VAL A 71 4.16 -15.04 -9.54
N ALA A 72 5.32 -15.11 -8.88
CA ALA A 72 5.83 -16.36 -8.33
C ALA A 72 4.88 -16.97 -7.27
N ARG A 73 4.32 -16.17 -6.35
CA ARG A 73 3.39 -16.67 -5.31
C ARG A 73 2.01 -17.07 -5.83
N VAL A 74 1.50 -16.41 -6.86
CA VAL A 74 0.14 -16.65 -7.38
C VAL A 74 0.14 -17.67 -8.50
N LYS A 75 1.19 -17.70 -9.32
CA LYS A 75 1.29 -18.58 -10.49
C LYS A 75 2.27 -19.73 -10.29
N GLY A 76 3.29 -19.57 -9.45
CA GLY A 76 4.30 -20.60 -9.17
C GLY A 76 3.85 -21.75 -8.27
N THR A 77 2.69 -21.64 -7.63
CA THR A 77 2.07 -22.68 -6.79
C THR A 77 1.18 -23.65 -7.59
N SER A 78 1.27 -23.66 -8.92
CA SER A 78 0.62 -24.68 -9.76
C SER A 78 1.55 -25.89 -9.92
N ARG A 79 1.63 -26.74 -8.90
CA ARG A 79 2.06 -28.14 -9.03
C ARG A 79 1.16 -29.02 -8.16
#